data_AF-K1TZ09-F1
#
_entry.id   AF-K1TZ09-F1
#
_cell.length_a   1.000
_cell.length_b   1.000
_cell.length_c   1.000
_cell.angle_alpha   90.00
_cell.angle_beta   90.00
_cell.angle_gamma   90.00
#
_symmetry.space_group_name_H-M   'P 1'
#
loop_
_entity.id
_entity.type
_entity.pdbx_description
1 polymer ?
#
loop_
_entity_poly.entity_id
_entity_poly.type
_entity_poly.pdbx_seq_one_letter_code
_entity_poly.pdbx_strand_id
1 'polypeptide(L)'
;LVRKYGEGVLTLTLKDSYYNMRKMVEPHPQVIDKAIEAMKMAGVEPLVKPIRGGTDGARLSFMGLPCPNIFTGGMNFHGRYEYCSLTTMHKAMQVILNLAQLWTK
;
A
#
# COMPACT_ATOMS: atom_id res chain seq x y z
N LEU A 1 -11.00 -35.82 19.44
CA LEU A 1 -9.68 -35.36 19.93
C LEU A 1 -9.52 -35.65 21.42
N VAL A 2 -10.29 -35.00 22.30
CA VAL A 2 -10.16 -35.19 23.77
C VAL A 2 -10.29 -36.65 24.21
N ARG A 3 -11.33 -37.35 23.72
CA ARG A 3 -11.58 -38.78 24.01
C ARG A 3 -10.46 -39.75 23.56
N LYS A 4 -9.57 -39.30 22.67
CA LYS A 4 -8.47 -40.11 22.10
C LYS A 4 -7.09 -39.67 22.61
N TYR A 5 -6.94 -38.40 23.01
CA TYR A 5 -5.63 -37.80 23.28
C TYR A 5 -5.53 -37.02 24.60
N GLY A 6 -6.59 -36.98 25.43
CA GLY A 6 -6.60 -36.27 26.72
C GLY A 6 -7.12 -34.84 26.65
N GLU A 7 -7.09 -34.11 27.77
CA GLU A 7 -7.37 -32.67 27.80
C GLU A 7 -6.11 -31.85 27.47
N GLY A 8 -6.26 -30.59 27.07
CA GLY A 8 -5.13 -29.70 26.79
C GLY A 8 -4.33 -30.01 25.51
N VAL A 9 -4.82 -30.91 24.65
CA VAL A 9 -4.10 -31.40 23.45
C VAL A 9 -3.80 -30.31 22.42
N LEU A 10 -4.56 -29.21 22.41
CA LEU A 10 -4.39 -28.10 21.49
C LEU A 10 -4.85 -26.80 22.12
N THR A 11 -4.03 -25.75 21.97
CA THR A 11 -4.40 -24.37 22.28
C THR A 11 -4.26 -23.54 21.00
N LEU A 12 -5.34 -22.86 20.61
CA LEU A 12 -5.33 -21.95 19.47
C LEU A 12 -5.27 -20.50 19.97
N THR A 13 -4.30 -19.75 19.49
CA THR A 13 -4.29 -18.28 19.64
C THR A 13 -4.48 -17.67 18.25
N LEU A 14 -5.61 -16.99 18.05
CA LEU A 14 -5.90 -16.25 16.83
C LEU A 14 -5.74 -14.76 17.12
N LYS A 15 -5.02 -14.06 16.25
CA LYS A 15 -4.83 -12.60 16.32
C LYS A 15 -4.97 -12.00 14.93
N ASP A 16 -5.73 -10.93 14.83
CA ASP A 16 -5.77 -10.11 13.63
C ASP A 16 -4.43 -9.39 13.45
N SER A 17 -3.98 -9.29 12.20
CA SER A 17 -2.72 -8.61 11.85
C SER A 17 -2.97 -7.26 11.19
N TYR A 18 -3.80 -7.23 10.16
CA TYR A 18 -4.19 -6.02 9.43
C TYR A 18 -5.57 -6.20 8.81
N TYR A 19 -6.19 -5.08 8.44
CA TYR A 19 -7.49 -5.04 7.79
C TYR A 19 -7.37 -4.42 6.40
N ASN A 20 -8.37 -4.66 5.55
CA ASN A 20 -8.41 -4.07 4.21
C ASN A 20 -8.64 -2.55 4.30
N MET A 21 -7.64 -1.79 3.85
CA MET A 21 -7.64 -0.33 3.90
C MET A 21 -8.69 0.34 3.01
N ARG A 22 -9.33 -0.38 2.06
CA ARG A 22 -10.37 0.18 1.18
C ARG A 22 -11.44 0.92 1.97
N LYS A 23 -11.89 0.36 3.10
CA LYS A 23 -12.91 0.98 3.98
C LYS A 23 -12.49 2.35 4.51
N MET A 24 -11.19 2.57 4.68
CA MET A 24 -10.62 3.81 5.19
C MET A 24 -10.25 4.79 4.07
N VAL A 25 -10.08 4.33 2.84
CA VAL A 25 -9.66 5.17 1.69
C VAL A 25 -10.85 5.59 0.82
N GLU A 26 -11.84 4.71 0.64
CA GLU A 26 -13.04 4.96 -0.17
C GLU A 26 -13.83 6.23 0.24
N PRO A 27 -13.91 6.61 1.53
CA PRO A 27 -14.52 7.89 1.94
C PRO A 27 -13.73 9.15 1.53
N HIS A 28 -12.50 9.01 1.05
CA HIS A 28 -11.61 10.11 0.69
C HIS A 28 -11.15 10.02 -0.78
N PRO A 29 -12.07 10.10 -1.76
CA PRO A 29 -11.75 9.87 -3.18
C PRO A 29 -10.62 10.77 -3.70
N GLN A 30 -10.47 11.98 -3.15
CA GLN A 30 -9.42 12.93 -3.52
C GLN A 30 -8.01 12.38 -3.37
N VAL A 31 -7.75 11.44 -2.45
CA VAL A 31 -6.40 10.88 -2.26
C VAL A 31 -6.00 9.97 -3.42
N ILE A 32 -6.98 9.28 -4.03
CA ILE A 32 -6.77 8.44 -5.20
C ILE A 32 -6.78 9.30 -6.47
N ASP A 33 -7.74 10.21 -6.60
CA ASP A 33 -7.88 11.04 -7.79
C ASP A 33 -6.66 11.92 -8.02
N LYS A 34 -6.15 12.60 -6.97
CA LYS A 34 -4.92 13.40 -7.08
C LYS A 34 -3.69 12.54 -7.37
N ALA A 35 -3.62 11.31 -6.87
CA ALA A 35 -2.53 10.38 -7.20
C ALA A 35 -2.56 9.96 -8.68
N ILE A 36 -3.74 9.67 -9.21
CA ILE A 36 -3.96 9.34 -10.63
C ILE A 36 -3.60 10.55 -11.50
N GLU A 37 -4.02 11.76 -11.13
CA GLU A 37 -3.70 12.98 -11.84
C GLU A 37 -2.20 13.28 -11.83
N ALA A 38 -1.54 13.16 -10.67
CA ALA A 38 -0.10 13.35 -10.54
C ALA A 38 0.73 12.39 -11.41
N MET A 39 0.29 11.13 -11.52
CA MET A 39 0.87 10.14 -12.43
C MET A 39 0.72 10.56 -13.89
N LYS A 40 -0.49 10.97 -14.31
CA LYS A 40 -0.74 11.45 -15.69
C LYS A 40 0.12 12.66 -16.03
N MET A 41 0.24 13.63 -15.12
CA MET A 41 1.11 14.80 -15.27
C MET A 41 2.59 14.42 -15.44
N ALA A 42 3.04 13.33 -14.82
CA ALA A 42 4.40 12.80 -14.98
C ALA A 42 4.58 11.93 -16.25
N GLY A 43 3.54 11.75 -17.06
CA GLY A 43 3.54 10.85 -18.21
C GLY A 43 3.60 9.37 -17.82
N VAL A 44 3.07 9.02 -16.65
CA VAL A 44 2.97 7.65 -16.14
C VAL A 44 1.54 7.18 -16.29
N GLU A 45 1.33 6.04 -16.94
CA GLU A 45 0.01 5.42 -17.02
C GLU A 45 -0.38 4.85 -15.63
N PRO A 46 -1.47 5.35 -15.02
CA PRO A 46 -1.86 4.90 -13.68
C PRO A 46 -2.37 3.45 -13.71
N LEU A 47 -1.79 2.61 -12.86
CA LEU A 47 -2.21 1.21 -12.72
C LEU A 47 -2.68 0.93 -11.30
N VAL A 48 -3.99 1.02 -11.09
CA VAL A 48 -4.61 0.77 -9.78
C VAL A 48 -4.69 -0.74 -9.54
N LYS A 49 -3.93 -1.24 -8.56
CA LYS A 49 -3.89 -2.66 -8.18
C LYS A 49 -4.31 -2.87 -6.73
N PRO A 50 -5.13 -3.90 -6.44
CA PRO A 50 -5.44 -4.25 -5.07
C PRO A 50 -4.20 -4.81 -4.37
N ILE A 51 -3.97 -4.37 -3.13
CA ILE A 51 -2.93 -4.91 -2.27
C ILE A 51 -3.49 -6.17 -1.59
N ARG A 52 -2.81 -7.31 -1.77
CA ARG A 52 -3.17 -8.60 -1.17
C ARG A 52 -2.20 -8.94 -0.03
N GLY A 53 -2.09 -8.02 0.93
CA GLY A 53 -1.15 -8.06 2.03
C GLY A 53 -1.34 -6.89 2.99
N GLY A 54 -0.59 -6.89 4.08
CA GLY A 54 -0.52 -5.76 5.00
C GLY A 54 0.57 -4.78 4.57
N THR A 55 0.31 -3.49 4.74
CA THR A 55 1.30 -2.43 4.54
C THR A 55 1.20 -1.43 5.69
N ASP A 56 2.23 -0.64 5.90
CA ASP A 56 2.16 0.47 6.85
C ASP A 56 1.07 1.48 6.42
N GLY A 57 0.87 1.70 5.13
CA GLY A 57 -0.24 2.51 4.61
C GLY A 57 -1.60 1.98 5.03
N ALA A 58 -1.81 0.66 5.03
CA ALA A 58 -3.04 0.06 5.53
C ALA A 58 -3.21 0.31 7.03
N ARG A 59 -2.16 0.11 7.83
CA ARG A 59 -2.19 0.37 9.28
C ARG A 59 -2.45 1.84 9.60
N LEU A 60 -1.74 2.76 8.95
CA LEU A 60 -1.92 4.22 9.07
C LEU A 60 -3.36 4.63 8.71
N SER A 61 -3.93 4.02 7.68
CA SER A 61 -5.32 4.27 7.29
C SER A 61 -6.30 3.90 8.42
N PHE A 62 -6.08 2.78 9.11
CA PHE A 62 -6.88 2.42 10.30
C PHE A 62 -6.57 3.27 11.54
N MET A 63 -5.44 3.97 11.57
CA MET A 63 -5.10 4.95 12.60
C MET A 63 -5.65 6.35 12.30
N GLY A 64 -6.42 6.53 11.22
CA GLY A 64 -7.05 7.80 10.85
C GLY A 64 -6.31 8.60 9.78
N LEU A 65 -5.28 8.03 9.13
CA LEU A 65 -4.53 8.66 8.05
C LEU A 65 -4.66 7.85 6.75
N PRO A 66 -5.68 8.12 5.89
CA PRO A 66 -5.85 7.44 4.61
C PRO A 66 -4.59 7.56 3.75
N CYS A 67 -3.92 6.42 3.50
CA CYS A 67 -2.55 6.42 2.99
C CYS A 67 -2.39 5.41 1.84
N PRO A 68 -2.72 5.78 0.59
CA PRO A 68 -2.48 4.93 -0.57
C PRO A 68 -0.97 4.83 -0.88
N ASN A 69 -0.56 3.69 -1.47
CA ASN A 69 0.83 3.48 -1.90
C ASN A 69 1.04 3.93 -3.35
N ILE A 70 2.22 4.49 -3.62
CA ILE A 70 2.70 4.87 -4.96
C ILE A 70 3.93 4.02 -5.31
N PHE A 71 4.19 3.83 -6.61
CA PHE A 71 5.36 3.09 -7.08
C PHE A 71 6.67 3.82 -6.73
N THR A 72 7.77 3.06 -6.64
CA THR A 72 9.12 3.60 -6.38
C THR A 72 10.10 3.36 -7.52
N GLY A 73 9.79 2.41 -8.41
CA GLY A 73 10.70 1.91 -9.47
C GLY A 73 11.58 0.75 -9.06
N GLY A 74 11.44 0.28 -7.81
CA GLY A 74 12.15 -0.90 -7.32
C GLY A 74 11.57 -2.20 -7.86
N MET A 75 12.44 -3.20 -8.04
CA MET A 75 12.14 -4.52 -8.58
C MET A 75 12.87 -5.59 -7.75
N ASN A 76 12.32 -6.81 -7.73
CA ASN A 76 12.91 -7.98 -7.06
C ASN A 76 13.21 -7.77 -5.56
N PHE A 77 12.33 -7.05 -4.85
CA PHE A 77 12.46 -6.77 -3.42
C PHE A 77 12.75 -8.04 -2.60
N HIS A 78 13.55 -7.89 -1.54
CA HIS A 78 13.90 -8.94 -0.57
C HIS A 78 14.78 -10.07 -1.12
N GLY A 79 15.66 -9.77 -2.08
CA GLY A 79 16.60 -10.74 -2.64
C GLY A 79 17.90 -10.13 -3.14
N ARG A 80 18.89 -10.98 -3.42
CA ARG A 80 20.21 -10.57 -3.93
C ARG A 80 20.20 -9.83 -5.28
N TYR A 81 19.06 -9.88 -5.98
CA TYR A 81 18.85 -9.26 -7.28
C TYR A 81 17.91 -8.06 -7.21
N GLU A 82 17.67 -7.52 -6.01
CA GLU A 82 16.94 -6.28 -5.80
C GLU A 82 17.65 -5.12 -6.51
N TYR A 83 16.91 -4.33 -7.27
CA TYR A 83 17.44 -3.16 -7.96
C TYR A 83 16.36 -2.10 -8.17
N CYS A 84 16.79 -0.90 -8.58
CA CYS A 84 15.89 0.20 -8.91
C CYS A 84 16.34 0.88 -10.20
N SER A 85 15.39 1.21 -11.07
CA SER A 85 15.66 1.94 -12.32
C SER A 85 15.71 3.43 -12.06
N LEU A 86 16.84 4.09 -12.35
CA LEU A 86 16.95 5.56 -12.20
C LEU A 86 15.89 6.31 -13.02
N THR A 87 15.59 5.83 -14.22
CA THR A 87 14.51 6.37 -15.06
C THR A 87 13.16 6.33 -14.36
N THR A 88 12.86 5.22 -13.67
CA THR A 88 11.58 5.06 -12.96
C THR A 88 11.57 5.85 -11.64
N MET A 89 12.70 5.93 -10.94
CA MET A 89 12.86 6.78 -9.75
C MET A 89 12.64 8.26 -10.09
N HIS A 90 13.16 8.73 -11.22
CA HIS A 90 12.89 10.09 -11.72
C HIS A 90 11.38 10.33 -11.93
N LYS A 91 10.65 9.34 -12.43
CA LYS A 91 9.19 9.42 -12.55
C LYS A 91 8.50 9.45 -11.20
N ALA A 92 8.91 8.63 -10.24
CA ALA A 92 8.37 8.66 -8.87
C ALA A 92 8.58 10.04 -8.21
N MET A 93 9.76 10.63 -8.37
CA MET A 93 10.06 11.99 -7.92
C MET A 93 9.11 13.02 -8.56
N GLN A 94 8.91 12.97 -9.88
CA GLN A 94 7.97 13.86 -10.58
C GLN A 94 6.54 13.72 -10.04
N VAL A 95 6.09 12.50 -9.75
CA VAL A 95 4.75 12.25 -9.17
C VAL A 95 4.63 12.88 -7.79
N ILE A 96 5.65 12.79 -6.93
CA ILE A 96 5.64 13.42 -5.60
C ILE A 96 5.55 14.95 -5.71
N LEU A 97 6.32 15.56 -6.62
CA LEU A 97 6.27 17.01 -6.86
C LEU A 97 4.91 17.46 -7.38
N ASN A 98 4.32 16.70 -8.32
CA ASN A 98 2.98 16.97 -8.85
C ASN A 98 1.92 16.85 -7.75
N LEU A 99 2.01 15.83 -6.89
CA LEU A 99 1.13 15.69 -5.72
C LEU A 99 1.21 16.92 -4.82
N ALA A 100 2.42 17.36 -4.46
CA ALA A 100 2.60 18.54 -3.63
C ALA A 100 1.93 19.79 -4.23
N GLN A 101 2.04 20.00 -5.54
CA GLN A 101 1.36 21.09 -6.25
C GLN A 101 -0.17 20.92 -6.33
N LEU A 102 -0.66 19.70 -6.50
CA LEU A 102 -2.10 19.43 -6.54
C LEU A 102 -2.76 19.64 -5.19
N TRP A 103 -2.04 19.47 -4.08
CA TRP A 103 -2.56 19.70 -2.73
C TRP A 103 -2.59 21.16 -2.29
N THR A 104 -1.91 22.07 -2.99
CA THR A 104 -1.94 23.51 -2.70
C THR A 104 -3.03 24.27 -3.46
N LYS A 105 -3.70 23.61 -4.40
CA LYS A 105 -4.86 24.13 -5.15
C LYS A 105 -6.15 23.69 -4.47
#